data_AF-A0A836UWE3-F1
#
_entry.id   AF-A0A836UWE3-F1
#
_cell.length_a   1.000
_cell.length_b   1.000
_cell.length_c   1.000
_cell.angle_alpha   90.00
_cell.angle_beta   90.00
_cell.angle_gamma   90.00
#
_symmetry.space_group_name_H-M   'P 1'
#
loop_
_entity.id
_entity.type
_entity.pdbx_description
1 polymer ?
#
loop_
_entity_poly.entity_id
_entity_poly.type
_entity_poly.pdbx_seq_one_letter_code
_entity_poly.pdbx_strand_id
1 'polypeptide(L)' 'MLKMFKKIKKQLWDVAEILAAVLAVSVLISGLFGSDVPFFGGIMANVQGVIDSLGSAGLGVIVAVMLLTNIWKR' A
#
# COMPACT_ATOMS: atom_id res chain seq x y z
N MET A 1 8.29 25.28 -16.52
CA MET A 1 8.76 24.20 -15.63
C MET A 1 7.70 23.75 -14.61
N LEU A 2 7.08 24.63 -13.81
CA LEU A 2 6.09 24.26 -12.78
C LEU A 2 4.83 23.52 -13.29
N LYS A 3 4.33 23.84 -14.50
CA LYS A 3 3.13 23.20 -15.07
C LYS A 3 3.38 21.74 -15.48
N MET A 4 4.56 21.44 -16.03
CA MET A 4 4.93 20.09 -16.45
C MET A 4 5.13 19.18 -15.24
N PHE A 5 5.78 19.68 -14.19
CA PHE A 5 5.93 18.95 -12.93
C PHE A 5 4.57 18.65 -12.27
N LYS A 6 3.64 19.62 -12.24
CA LYS A 6 2.28 19.39 -11.74
C LYS A 6 1.54 18.32 -12.55
N LYS A 7 1.68 18.32 -13.88
CA LYS A 7 1.06 17.32 -14.75
C LYS A 7 1.62 15.91 -14.48
N ILE A 8 2.94 15.77 -14.40
CA ILE A 8 3.60 14.48 -14.10
C ILE A 8 3.19 13.98 -12.72
N LYS A 9 3.19 14.85 -11.70
CA LYS A 9 2.75 14.50 -10.35
C LYS A 9 1.32 13.96 -10.36
N LYS A 10 0.40 14.63 -11.09
CA LYS A 10 -0.98 14.16 -11.22
C LYS A 10 -1.04 12.78 -11.88
N GLN A 11 -0.33 12.58 -12.99
CA GLN A 11 -0.32 11.28 -13.67
C GLN A 11 0.24 10.16 -12.80
N LEU A 12 1.32 10.42 -12.06
CA LEU A 12 1.87 9.46 -11.10
C LEU A 12 0.87 9.14 -9.99
N TRP A 13 0.11 10.14 -9.53
CA TRP A 13 -0.94 9.94 -8.54
C TRP A 13 -2.07 9.07 -9.08
N ASP A 14 -2.57 9.36 -10.28
CA ASP A 14 -3.62 8.58 -10.93
C ASP A 14 -3.19 7.11 -11.13
N VAL A 15 -1.92 6.87 -11.51
CA VAL A 15 -1.36 5.51 -11.61
C VAL A 15 -1.24 4.85 -10.24
N ALA A 16 -0.80 5.57 -9.22
CA ALA A 16 -0.68 5.05 -7.86
C ALA A 16 -2.05 4.62 -7.30
N GLU A 17 -3.13 5.34 -7.59
CA GLU A 17 -4.49 4.96 -7.19
C GLU A 17 -4.90 3.60 -7.80
N ILE A 18 -4.61 3.40 -9.09
CA ILE A 18 -4.88 2.12 -9.77
C ILE A 18 -4.04 1.00 -9.15
N LEU A 19 -2.75 1.24 -8.93
CA LEU A 19 -1.86 0.25 -8.31
C LEU A 19 -2.28 -0.07 -6.87
N ALA A 20 -2.78 0.90 -6.11
CA ALA A 20 -3.30 0.68 -4.77
C ALA A 20 -4.54 -0.24 -4.79
N ALA A 21 -5.43 -0.07 -5.77
CA ALA A 21 -6.56 -0.99 -5.95
C ALA A 21 -6.09 -2.41 -6.30
N VAL A 22 -5.08 -2.55 -7.17
CA VAL A 22 -4.48 -3.85 -7.51
C VAL A 22 -3.85 -4.50 -6.28
N LEU A 23 -3.13 -3.74 -5.46
CA LEU A 23 -2.55 -4.23 -4.20
C LEU A 23 -3.64 -4.74 -3.25
N ALA A 24 -4.72 -3.98 -3.06
CA ALA A 24 -5.83 -4.36 -2.20
C ALA A 24 -6.48 -5.67 -2.67
N VAL A 25 -6.77 -5.79 -3.98
CA VAL A 25 -7.32 -7.00 -4.58
C VAL A 25 -6.37 -8.20 -4.40
N SER A 26 -5.06 -7.97 -4.55
CA SER A 26 -4.05 -9.03 -4.39
C SER A 26 -4.02 -9.60 -2.97
N VAL A 27 -4.12 -8.74 -1.96
CA VAL A 27 -4.19 -9.15 -0.55
C VAL A 27 -5.47 -9.94 -0.29
N LEU A 28 -6.61 -9.50 -0.82
CA LEU A 28 -7.89 -10.21 -0.65
C LEU A 28 -7.88 -11.58 -1.32
N ILE A 29 -7.47 -11.66 -2.59
CA ILE A 29 -7.44 -12.92 -3.34
C ILE A 29 -6.45 -13.89 -2.70
N SER A 30 -5.22 -13.46 -2.43
CA SER A 30 -4.21 -14.34 -1.83
C SER A 30 -4.56 -14.74 -0.39
N GLY A 31 -5.24 -13.86 0.35
CA GLY A 31 -5.75 -14.17 1.68
C GLY A 31 -6.86 -15.22 1.68
N LEU A 32 -7.72 -15.22 0.65
CA LEU A 32 -8.84 -16.16 0.53
C LEU A 32 -8.44 -17.50 -0.08
N PHE A 33 -7.58 -17.49 -1.08
CA PHE A 33 -7.25 -18.66 -1.89
C PHE A 33 -5.83 -19.19 -1.66
N GLY A 34 -5.02 -18.52 -0.82
CA GLY A 34 -3.64 -18.90 -0.50
C GLY A 34 -2.59 -18.21 -1.38
N SER A 35 -1.31 -18.48 -1.08
CA SER A 35 -0.16 -17.84 -1.74
C SER A 35 0.14 -18.35 -3.15
N ASP A 36 -0.45 -19.47 -3.56
CA ASP A 36 -0.15 -20.12 -4.84
C ASP A 36 -0.95 -19.55 -6.02
N VAL A 37 -1.75 -18.50 -5.77
CA VAL A 37 -2.53 -17.84 -6.83
C VAL A 37 -1.59 -17.13 -7.80
N PRO A 38 -1.65 -17.41 -9.11
CA PRO A 38 -0.83 -16.74 -10.12
C PRO A 38 -1.00 -15.22 -10.06
N PHE A 39 0.10 -14.49 -10.25
CA PHE A 39 0.19 -13.03 -10.15
C PHE A 39 -0.07 -12.44 -8.74
N PHE A 40 -1.20 -12.73 -8.11
CA PHE A 40 -1.59 -12.17 -6.81
C PHE A 40 -0.73 -12.67 -5.65
N GLY A 41 -0.33 -13.94 -5.66
CA GLY A 41 0.54 -14.53 -4.65
C GLY A 41 1.92 -13.87 -4.60
N GLY A 42 2.48 -13.55 -5.76
CA GLY A 42 3.76 -12.83 -5.85
C GLY A 42 3.67 -11.40 -5.30
N ILE A 43 2.54 -10.72 -5.52
CA ILE A 43 2.28 -9.40 -4.93
C ILE A 43 2.17 -9.50 -3.40
N MET A 44 1.44 -10.50 -2.89
CA MET A 44 1.32 -10.76 -1.46
C MET A 44 2.68 -11.03 -0.81
N ALA A 45 3.55 -11.81 -1.45
CA ALA A 45 4.90 -12.07 -0.97
C ALA A 45 5.74 -10.79 -0.87
N ASN A 46 5.63 -9.88 -1.86
CA ASN A 46 6.31 -8.58 -1.80
C ASN A 46 5.77 -7.70 -0.66
N VAL A 47 4.44 -7.70 -0.45
CA VAL A 47 3.81 -6.95 0.64
C VAL A 47 4.27 -7.48 2.00
N GLN A 48 4.32 -8.82 2.17
CA GLN A 48 4.86 -9.46 3.36
C GLN A 48 6.32 -9.07 3.59
N GLY A 49 7.16 -9.10 2.55
CA GLY A 49 8.57 -8.67 2.66
C GLY A 49 8.73 -7.22 3.13
N VAL A 50 7.86 -6.30 2.67
CA VAL A 50 7.84 -4.92 3.16
C VAL A 50 7.42 -4.86 4.64
N ILE A 51 6.37 -5.58 5.02
CA ILE A 51 5.91 -5.67 6.41
C ILE A 51 7.02 -6.20 7.33
N ASP A 52 7.68 -7.27 6.92
CA ASP A 52 8.77 -7.90 7.69
C ASP A 52 9.95 -6.93 7.86
N SER A 53 10.27 -6.15 6.81
CA SER A 53 11.32 -5.13 6.87
C SER A 53 11.02 -3.98 7.85
N LEU A 54 9.74 -3.68 8.09
CA LEU A 54 9.31 -2.67 9.07
C LEU A 54 9.40 -3.22 10.50
N GLY A 55 9.22 -4.52 10.67
CA GLY A 55 9.17 -5.19 11.97
C GLY A 55 8.00 -4.73 12.84
N SER A 56 7.89 -5.32 14.04
CA SER A 56 6.81 -5.02 14.99
C SER A 56 6.81 -3.57 15.47
N ALA A 57 8.00 -3.00 15.71
CA ALA A 57 8.15 -1.62 16.15
C ALA A 57 7.74 -0.62 15.05
N GLY A 58 8.15 -0.85 13.79
CA GLY A 58 7.82 0.05 12.67
C GLY A 58 6.31 0.07 12.39
N LEU A 59 5.67 -1.10 12.38
CA LEU A 59 4.21 -1.18 12.25
C LEU A 59 3.48 -0.49 13.41
N GLY A 60 3.96 -0.68 14.64
CA GLY A 60 3.40 -0.03 15.83
C GLY A 60 3.39 1.50 15.70
N VAL A 61 4.48 2.09 15.22
CA VAL A 61 4.58 3.54 14.98
C VAL A 61 3.60 3.99 13.90
N ILE A 62 3.49 3.26 12.79
CA ILE A 62 2.56 3.60 11.69
C ILE A 62 1.10 3.60 12.19
N VAL A 63 0.71 2.58 12.96
CA VAL A 63 -0.63 2.50 13.54
C VAL A 63 -0.87 3.63 14.55
N ALA A 64 0.11 3.91 15.42
CA ALA A 64 0.01 5.01 16.38
C ALA A 64 -0.18 6.37 15.69
N VAL A 65 0.58 6.66 14.64
CA VAL A 65 0.44 7.90 13.85
C VAL A 65 -0.93 7.97 13.18
N MET A 66 -1.42 6.86 12.61
CA MET A 66 -2.77 6.81 12.03
C MET A 66 -3.86 7.11 13.08
N LEU A 67 -3.77 6.51 14.27
CA LEU A 67 -4.73 6.76 15.35
C LEU A 67 -4.70 8.22 15.82
N LEU A 68 -3.51 8.75 16.09
CA LEU A 68 -3.34 10.14 16.56
C LEU A 68 -3.86 11.15 15.52
N THR A 69 -3.52 10.94 14.24
CA THR A 69 -3.98 11.84 13.17
C THR A 69 -5.49 11.75 12.92
N ASN A 70 -6.11 10.58 13.11
CA ASN A 70 -7.55 10.43 12.96
C ASN A 70 -8.32 11.04 14.15
N ILE A 71 -7.80 10.93 15.37
CA ILE A 71 -8.38 11.57 16.57
C ILE A 71 -8.28 13.09 16.45
N TRP A 72 -7.14 13.64 16.01
CA TRP A 72 -6.94 15.09 15.91
C TRP A 72 -7.70 15.74 14.74
N LYS A 73 -8.12 14.98 13.74
CA LYS A 73 -9.01 15.47 12.68
C LYS A 73 -10.49 15.56 13.09
N ARG A 74 -10.86 15.01 14.26
CA ARG A 74 -12.16 15.22 14.89
C ARG A 74 -12.13 16.45 15.79
#